data_AF-A0A9X2CR12-F1
#
_entry.id   AF-A0A9X2CR12-F1
#
_cell.length_a   1.000
_cell.length_b   1.000
_cell.length_c   1.000
_cell.angle_alpha   90.00
_cell.angle_beta   90.00
_cell.angle_gamma   90.00
#
_symmetry.space_group_name_H-M   'P 1'
#
loop_
_entity.id
_entity.type
_entity.pdbx_description
1 polymer ?
#
loop_
_entity_poly.entity_id
_entity_poly.type
_entity_poly.pdbx_seq_one_letter_code
_entity_poly.pdbx_strand_id
1 'polypeptide(L)'
;MRKIILGLFVAVVLSSGVMPVVGAEGLSDMKLTEEQKTEMAGLHKELFDQKKVIISKYVEYGVFTEEKGQKIISHMDKHYDKLKENGFVPKWEKKHHNHQE
;
A
#
# COMPACT_ATOMS: atom_id res chain seq x y z
N MET A 1 -32.87 39.30 7.69
CA MET A 1 -31.50 39.04 8.23
C MET A 1 -31.52 37.87 9.21
N ARG A 2 -31.70 36.63 8.72
CA ARG A 2 -31.75 35.42 9.55
C ARG A 2 -31.41 34.13 8.78
N LYS A 3 -30.72 34.26 7.65
CA LYS A 3 -30.41 33.16 6.72
C LYS A 3 -28.99 33.20 6.14
N ILE A 4 -28.07 33.94 6.78
CA ILE A 4 -26.66 34.05 6.33
C ILE A 4 -25.67 33.47 7.37
N ILE A 5 -26.14 32.96 8.51
CA ILE A 5 -25.27 32.43 9.58
C ILE A 5 -25.11 30.90 9.52
N LEU A 6 -25.83 30.19 8.64
CA LEU A 6 -25.74 28.73 8.52
C LEU A 6 -24.75 28.22 7.45
N GLY A 7 -23.94 29.09 6.86
CA GLY A 7 -22.98 28.74 5.80
C GLY A 7 -21.52 28.60 6.27
N LEU A 8 -21.25 28.83 7.56
CA LEU A 8 -19.87 29.01 8.08
C LEU A 8 -19.44 27.95 9.10
N PHE A 9 -20.18 26.83 9.21
CA PHE A 9 -19.83 25.71 10.09
C PHE A 9 -19.33 24.45 9.37
N VAL A 10 -19.40 24.40 8.03
CA VAL A 10 -18.91 23.23 7.26
C VAL A 10 -17.43 23.40 6.83
N ALA A 11 -16.88 24.61 6.87
CA ALA A 11 -15.51 24.87 6.42
C ALA A 11 -14.42 24.66 7.50
N VAL A 12 -14.80 24.44 8.77
CA VAL A 12 -13.82 24.36 9.89
C VAL A 12 -13.40 22.92 10.22
N VAL A 13 -14.10 21.90 9.71
CA VAL A 13 -13.71 20.49 9.97
C VAL A 13 -12.56 20.01 9.07
N LEU A 14 -12.12 20.83 8.10
CA LEU A 14 -11.01 20.51 7.19
C LEU A 14 -9.61 20.92 7.71
N SER A 15 -9.49 21.48 8.91
CA SER A 15 -8.21 22.04 9.41
C SER A 15 -7.54 21.28 10.56
N SER A 16 -7.97 20.05 10.88
CA SER A 16 -7.23 19.17 11.81
C SER A 16 -6.41 18.13 11.06
N GLY A 17 -5.61 18.58 10.08
CA GLY A 17 -4.49 17.82 9.56
C GLY A 17 -3.33 17.91 10.54
N VAL A 18 -3.36 17.10 11.60
CA VAL A 18 -2.16 16.85 12.40
C VAL A 18 -1.22 16.04 11.51
N MET A 19 -0.34 16.72 10.76
CA MET A 19 0.77 16.04 10.09
C MET A 19 1.81 15.73 11.17
N PRO A 20 2.05 14.46 11.54
CA PRO A 20 3.24 14.13 12.30
C PRO A 20 4.44 14.50 11.45
N VAL A 21 5.36 15.28 12.01
CA VAL A 21 6.68 15.53 11.43
C VAL A 21 7.37 14.16 11.34
N VAL A 22 7.37 13.55 10.16
CA VAL A 22 8.13 12.32 9.92
C VAL A 22 9.59 12.73 9.74
N GLY A 23 10.30 12.76 10.86
CA GLY A 23 11.75 12.82 10.89
C GLY A 23 12.31 11.63 10.11
N ALA A 24 13.15 11.93 9.14
CA ALA A 24 13.75 10.95 8.23
C ALA A 24 14.88 10.16 8.90
N GLU A 25 14.62 9.38 9.96
CA GLU A 25 15.61 8.45 10.53
C GLU A 25 14.96 7.17 11.09
N GLY A 26 15.32 6.01 10.51
CA GLY A 26 15.07 4.68 11.08
C GLY A 26 13.67 4.09 10.82
N LEU A 27 13.63 2.78 10.52
CA LEU A 27 12.38 2.01 10.57
C LEU A 27 11.83 2.12 12.00
N SER A 28 10.71 2.80 12.17
CA SER A 28 10.05 2.87 13.45
C SER A 28 9.29 1.56 13.69
N ASP A 29 9.37 1.01 14.91
CA ASP A 29 8.64 -0.19 15.36
C ASP A 29 7.11 0.06 15.50
N MET A 30 6.59 0.98 14.69
CA MET A 30 5.22 1.46 14.74
C MET A 30 4.28 0.39 14.18
N LYS A 31 3.24 0.10 14.95
CA LYS A 31 2.10 -0.72 14.51
C LYS A 31 1.01 0.19 14.00
N LEU A 32 0.39 -0.18 12.88
CA LEU A 32 -0.78 0.50 12.35
C LEU A 32 -2.01 0.23 13.24
N THR A 33 -2.92 1.20 13.30
CA THR A 33 -4.28 1.03 13.84
C THR A 33 -5.13 0.14 12.93
N GLU A 34 -6.29 -0.33 13.41
CA GLU A 34 -7.17 -1.19 12.61
C GLU A 34 -7.78 -0.47 11.40
N GLU A 35 -8.10 0.83 11.55
CA GLU A 35 -8.56 1.67 10.45
C GLU A 35 -7.48 1.81 9.37
N GLN A 36 -6.24 2.09 9.78
CA GLN A 36 -5.09 2.20 8.86
C GLN A 36 -4.78 0.87 8.17
N LYS A 37 -4.86 -0.27 8.88
CA LYS A 37 -4.68 -1.60 8.26
C LYS A 37 -5.75 -1.87 7.22
N THR A 38 -6.99 -1.47 7.48
CA THR A 38 -8.11 -1.65 6.55
C THR A 38 -7.89 -0.84 5.28
N GLU A 39 -7.45 0.42 5.42
CA GLU A 39 -7.07 1.27 4.29
C GLU A 39 -5.93 0.66 3.48
N MET A 40 -4.85 0.25 4.15
CA MET A 40 -3.70 -0.40 3.51
C MET A 40 -4.07 -1.71 2.80
N ALA A 41 -4.95 -2.52 3.38
CA ALA A 41 -5.46 -3.73 2.76
C ALA A 41 -6.17 -3.43 1.44
N GLY A 42 -7.02 -2.40 1.42
CA GLY A 42 -7.70 -1.93 0.20
C GLY A 42 -6.72 -1.51 -0.88
N LEU A 43 -5.76 -0.65 -0.52
CA LEU A 43 -4.73 -0.15 -1.46
C LEU A 43 -3.89 -1.28 -2.05
N HIS A 44 -3.41 -2.20 -1.20
CA HIS A 44 -2.64 -3.35 -1.68
C HIS A 44 -3.45 -4.27 -2.57
N LYS A 45 -4.73 -4.51 -2.24
CA LYS A 45 -5.60 -5.33 -3.06
C LYS A 45 -5.78 -4.72 -4.46
N GLU A 46 -6.08 -3.42 -4.54
CA GLU A 46 -6.21 -2.71 -5.82
C GLU A 46 -4.91 -2.79 -6.65
N LEU A 47 -3.77 -2.52 -6.01
CA LEU A 47 -2.46 -2.62 -6.65
C LEU A 47 -2.20 -4.01 -7.23
N PHE A 48 -2.48 -5.07 -6.46
CA PHE A 48 -2.26 -6.43 -6.94
C PHE A 48 -3.24 -6.81 -8.05
N ASP A 49 -4.51 -6.41 -7.96
CA ASP A 49 -5.50 -6.65 -9.00
C ASP A 49 -5.09 -5.98 -10.32
N GLN A 50 -4.65 -4.72 -10.28
CA GLN A 50 -4.11 -4.03 -11.46
C GLN A 50 -2.86 -4.72 -12.01
N LYS A 51 -1.95 -5.14 -11.14
CA LYS A 51 -0.72 -5.82 -11.57
C LYS A 51 -1.01 -7.19 -12.19
N LYS A 52 -2.03 -7.93 -11.73
CA LYS A 52 -2.49 -9.17 -12.38
C LYS A 52 -2.95 -8.90 -13.82
N VAL A 53 -3.71 -7.83 -14.04
CA VAL A 53 -4.13 -7.40 -15.39
C VAL A 53 -2.92 -7.12 -16.28
N ILE A 54 -1.92 -6.40 -15.76
CA ILE A 54 -0.67 -6.12 -16.51
C ILE A 54 0.04 -7.43 -16.89
N ILE A 55 0.16 -8.38 -15.97
CA ILE A 55 0.78 -9.68 -16.25
C ILE A 55 -0.01 -10.46 -17.30
N SER A 56 -1.34 -10.48 -17.22
CA SER A 56 -2.20 -11.09 -18.24
C SER A 56 -1.97 -10.45 -19.61
N LYS A 57 -1.82 -9.12 -19.69
CA LYS A 57 -1.47 -8.43 -20.93
C LYS A 57 -0.09 -8.80 -21.46
N TYR A 58 0.90 -9.00 -20.60
CA TYR A 58 2.20 -9.51 -21.04
C TYR A 58 2.15 -10.95 -21.56
N VAL A 59 1.24 -11.78 -21.04
CA VAL A 59 0.99 -13.12 -21.61
C VAL A 59 0.33 -12.98 -22.99
N GLU A 60 -0.69 -12.12 -23.11
CA GLU A 60 -1.40 -11.85 -24.37
C GLU A 60 -0.44 -11.34 -25.47
N TYR A 61 0.50 -10.47 -25.10
CA TYR A 61 1.50 -9.91 -26.03
C TYR A 61 2.69 -10.83 -26.27
N GLY A 62 2.71 -12.03 -25.67
CA GLY A 62 3.79 -13.02 -25.84
C GLY A 62 5.10 -12.67 -25.13
N VAL A 63 5.11 -11.66 -24.24
CA VAL A 63 6.28 -11.31 -23.41
C VAL A 63 6.53 -12.36 -22.34
N PHE A 64 5.46 -12.97 -21.81
CA PHE A 64 5.53 -14.10 -20.89
C PHE A 64 4.78 -15.32 -21.44
N THR A 65 5.26 -16.51 -21.10
CA THR A 65 4.47 -17.73 -21.24
C THR A 65 3.34 -17.72 -20.21
N GLU A 66 2.27 -18.47 -20.49
CA GLU A 66 1.13 -18.60 -19.57
C GLU A 66 1.57 -19.12 -18.20
N GLU A 67 2.41 -20.15 -18.17
CA GLU A 67 2.95 -20.72 -16.93
C GLU A 67 3.72 -19.66 -16.10
N LYS A 68 4.54 -18.85 -16.76
CA LYS A 68 5.29 -17.78 -16.09
C LYS A 68 4.35 -16.71 -15.55
N GLY A 69 3.32 -16.33 -16.31
CA GLY A 69 2.28 -15.42 -15.86
C GLY A 69 1.57 -15.93 -14.60
N GLN A 70 1.08 -17.17 -14.62
CA GLN A 70 0.42 -17.81 -13.48
C GLN A 70 1.33 -17.89 -12.25
N LYS A 71 2.61 -18.22 -12.43
CA LYS A 71 3.59 -18.24 -11.34
C LYS A 71 3.75 -16.88 -10.68
N ILE A 72 3.83 -15.80 -11.47
CA ILE A 72 3.93 -14.42 -10.94
C ILE A 72 2.67 -14.07 -10.16
N ILE A 73 1.48 -14.38 -10.69
CA ILE A 73 0.20 -14.13 -10.02
C ILE A 73 0.14 -14.86 -8.68
N SER A 74 0.50 -16.15 -8.63
CA SER A 74 0.53 -16.92 -7.38
C SER A 74 1.52 -16.34 -6.36
N HIS A 75 2.67 -15.83 -6.81
CA HIS A 75 3.62 -15.16 -5.92
C HIS A 75 3.06 -13.85 -5.35
N MET A 76 2.25 -13.12 -6.12
CA MET A 76 1.59 -11.91 -5.63
C MET A 76 0.54 -12.22 -4.56
N ASP A 77 -0.24 -13.29 -4.72
CA ASP A 77 -1.21 -13.71 -3.70
C ASP A 77 -0.51 -14.06 -2.38
N LYS A 78 0.56 -14.87 -2.46
CA LYS A 78 1.42 -15.19 -1.29
C LYS A 78 2.04 -13.94 -0.67
N HIS A 79 2.36 -12.92 -1.47
CA HIS A 79 2.90 -11.68 -0.95
C HIS A 79 1.86 -10.87 -0.19
N TYR A 80 0.62 -10.82 -0.68
CA TYR A 80 -0.48 -10.18 0.03
C TYR A 80 -0.75 -10.85 1.38
N ASP A 81 -0.72 -12.18 1.45
CA ASP A 81 -0.89 -12.91 2.71
C ASP A 81 0.20 -12.53 3.73
N LYS A 82 1.46 -12.41 3.29
CA LYS A 82 2.57 -11.95 4.15
C LYS A 82 2.39 -10.50 4.64
N LEU A 83 1.82 -9.63 3.80
CA LEU A 83 1.48 -8.27 4.21
C LEU A 83 0.35 -8.27 5.23
N LYS A 84 -0.63 -9.17 5.11
CA LYS A 84 -1.68 -9.32 6.12
C LYS A 84 -1.09 -9.80 7.46
N GLU A 85 -0.22 -10.81 7.42
CA GLU A 85 0.44 -11.37 8.62
C GLU A 85 1.32 -10.36 9.36
N ASN A 86 1.99 -9.45 8.63
CA ASN A 86 2.83 -8.42 9.24
C ASN A 86 2.08 -7.11 9.57
N GLY A 87 0.75 -7.08 9.39
CA GLY A 87 -0.08 -5.91 9.67
C GLY A 87 0.16 -4.74 8.70
N PHE A 88 0.55 -5.05 7.46
CA PHE A 88 0.88 -4.10 6.39
C PHE A 88 2.05 -3.18 6.70
N VAL A 89 2.95 -3.60 7.58
CA VAL A 89 4.18 -2.86 7.92
C VAL A 89 5.36 -3.46 7.14
N PRO A 90 5.96 -2.74 6.18
CA PRO A 90 7.07 -3.27 5.40
C PRO A 90 8.32 -3.52 6.26
N LYS A 91 8.93 -4.70 6.11
CA LYS A 91 10.23 -5.02 6.71
C LYS A 91 11.36 -4.71 5.72
N TRP A 92 11.72 -3.44 5.60
CA TRP A 92 12.85 -3.00 4.75
C TRP A 92 14.20 -3.20 5.45
N GLU A 93 14.45 -4.38 6.03
CA GLU A 93 15.78 -4.66 6.57
C GLU A 93 16.81 -4.55 5.44
N LYS A 94 17.81 -3.67 5.64
CA LYS A 94 18.91 -3.50 4.70
C LYS A 94 19.72 -4.79 4.70
N LYS A 95 19.44 -5.69 3.75
CA LYS A 95 20.38 -6.75 3.40
C LYS A 95 21.58 -6.07 2.74
N HIS A 96 22.56 -5.70 3.55
CA HIS A 96 23.89 -5.40 3.05
C HIS A 96 24.44 -6.69 2.45
N HIS A 97 24.28 -6.83 1.13
CA HIS A 97 25.05 -7.82 0.39
C HIS A 97 26.49 -7.34 0.40
N ASN A 98 27.28 -7.85 1.35
CA ASN A 98 28.73 -7.79 1.25
C ASN A 98 29.11 -8.60 0.01
N HIS A 99 29.27 -7.91 -1.12
CA HIS A 99 30.01 -8.45 -2.25
C HIS A 99 31.47 -8.52 -1.79
N GLN A 100 31.88 -9.69 -1.28
CA GLN A 100 33.30 -10.02 -1.21
C GLN A 100 33.69 -10.43 -2.64
N GLU A 101 34.51 -9.58 -3.28
CA GLU A 101 35.25 -9.90 -4.51
C GLU A 101 36.32 -10.96 -4.26
#